data_AF-A0A5J9SRA1-F1
#
_entry.id   AF-A0A5J9SRA1-F1
#
_cell.length_a   1.000
_cell.length_b   1.000
_cell.length_c   1.000
_cell.angle_alpha   90.00
_cell.angle_beta   90.00
_cell.angle_gamma   90.00
#
_symmetry.space_group_name_H-M   'P 1'
#
loop_
_entity.id
_entity.type
_entity.pdbx_description
1 polymer ?
#
loop_
_entity_poly.entity_id
_entity_poly.type
_entity_poly.pdbx_seq_one_letter_code
_entity_poly.pdbx_strand_id
1 'polypeptide(L)'
;MSITSCMVKPIIDQSFSPSYKYAVHQLKGICTPDVPSRLFQYQTDTHDTCMAALTAAALQFTVRRQPAVLVAPAAPTPRELKRLSDVDDQEGLRLQVPFIMFYRRDTSTEDGRDPARVIRDAISKALVHYYPFAGRLRELEGRKLAVDCNGKGILFIEANADVGLEQFGDALHPPFPCFEELLFDAPGSSAILDAPLLLVQVTRLTCGAFVLAVRLNHTVADAPGLVRFLRAVAELARGAAVLTVQPVWSREILEARNPPRPSFAHREYDDGVIVPVQLKDDMEQVQRSFFFGPPEVAAIRARLPPHLRKSSSTFEIITGSLWKCRTMALSPDAEEETRLMFAVSAGQQGGKTRLRVPDGYYGNTIVYPVAISKAGELRARPVGYAVELVRKAKEQVNAEYAQSVADLMVLRGRRPGFALGRHGFMVSDFTRLGFTDLDYGWGRPVYAPSAKGYTIASFLGPLTNSKGEDGVVVPMCLPGPAMDRFVEEMGKLVRLPVDAATAKQPPGVLLPAKMSAL
;
A
#
# COMPACT_ATOMS: atom_id res chain seq x y z
N MET A 1 -9.22 55.52 -47.87
CA MET A 1 -10.70 55.53 -47.76
C MET A 1 -11.08 54.12 -47.33
N SER A 2 -11.65 53.83 -46.14
CA SER A 2 -12.71 54.53 -45.36
C SER A 2 -14.04 54.49 -46.12
N ILE A 3 -15.21 54.10 -45.60
CA ILE A 3 -15.82 54.08 -44.23
C ILE A 3 -16.74 52.82 -44.12
N THR A 4 -16.72 51.93 -43.12
CA THR A 4 -17.25 51.93 -41.71
C THR A 4 -18.78 51.78 -41.52
N SER A 5 -19.23 50.67 -40.89
CA SER A 5 -20.38 50.51 -39.95
C SER A 5 -20.41 49.04 -39.47
N CYS A 6 -20.46 48.65 -38.18
CA CYS A 6 -21.49 48.84 -37.13
C CYS A 6 -22.88 48.28 -37.52
N MET A 7 -23.63 47.56 -36.67
CA MET A 7 -23.50 47.17 -35.24
C MET A 7 -24.21 45.79 -35.05
N VAL A 8 -24.56 45.15 -33.90
CA VAL A 8 -24.75 45.47 -32.45
C VAL A 8 -24.30 44.24 -31.61
N LYS A 9 -24.11 44.37 -30.28
CA LYS A 9 -24.08 43.27 -29.28
C LYS A 9 -25.18 43.50 -28.22
N PRO A 10 -25.96 42.50 -27.78
CA PRO A 10 -26.68 42.58 -26.52
C PRO A 10 -25.79 42.13 -25.36
N ILE A 11 -25.52 43.05 -24.43
CA ILE A 11 -25.31 42.75 -23.01
C ILE A 11 -26.47 43.43 -22.29
N ILE A 12 -27.07 42.78 -21.29
CA ILE A 12 -27.73 43.47 -20.17
C ILE A 12 -27.67 42.56 -18.94
N ASP A 13 -27.60 43.21 -17.79
CA ASP A 13 -27.39 42.69 -16.43
C ASP A 13 -28.45 43.32 -15.51
N GLN A 14 -28.45 42.98 -14.21
CA GLN A 14 -29.23 43.59 -13.11
C GLN A 14 -30.69 43.10 -13.01
N SER A 15 -31.17 42.68 -11.83
CA SER A 15 -31.30 43.48 -10.60
C SER A 15 -31.00 42.66 -9.33
N PHE A 16 -30.22 43.16 -8.34
CA PHE A 16 -30.59 44.08 -7.22
C PHE A 16 -31.69 43.55 -6.26
N SER A 17 -31.65 43.68 -4.92
CA SER A 17 -30.60 44.10 -3.95
C SER A 17 -31.03 43.75 -2.46
N PRO A 18 -30.75 44.50 -1.35
CA PRO A 18 -29.79 44.08 -0.31
C PRO A 18 -30.30 44.05 1.15
N SER A 19 -29.45 43.61 2.11
CA SER A 19 -29.27 44.11 3.51
C SER A 19 -28.33 43.18 4.33
N TYR A 20 -27.48 43.60 5.27
CA TYR A 20 -26.94 44.93 5.68
C TYR A 20 -25.50 44.76 6.25
N LYS A 21 -24.81 45.85 6.62
CA LYS A 21 -23.36 45.87 7.01
C LYS A 21 -23.09 45.84 8.54
N TYR A 22 -21.79 45.82 8.88
CA TYR A 22 -21.08 46.19 10.14
C TYR A 22 -20.52 45.01 10.98
N ALA A 23 -19.32 45.08 11.60
CA ALA A 23 -18.28 46.12 11.58
C ALA A 23 -16.84 45.55 11.73
N VAL A 24 -15.84 46.23 11.16
CA VAL A 24 -14.42 46.14 11.54
C VAL A 24 -13.77 47.52 11.36
N HIS A 25 -13.20 48.11 12.42
CA HIS A 25 -12.05 49.04 12.33
C HIS A 25 -11.51 49.41 13.72
N GLN A 26 -10.27 49.95 13.72
CA GLN A 26 -9.40 50.31 14.87
C GLN A 26 -8.55 49.14 15.41
N LEU A 27 -7.23 49.28 15.60
CA LEU A 27 -6.31 50.41 15.34
C LEU A 27 -4.91 49.89 14.92
N LYS A 28 -4.08 50.75 14.32
CA LYS A 28 -2.66 50.44 14.01
C LYS A 28 -1.76 50.76 15.20
N GLY A 29 -0.74 49.92 15.43
CA GLY A 29 0.39 50.16 16.33
C GLY A 29 1.57 49.26 15.93
N ILE A 30 2.81 49.72 16.15
CA ILE A 30 4.05 49.03 15.72
C ILE A 30 5.06 49.03 16.88
N CYS A 31 5.89 47.98 16.94
CA CYS A 31 7.11 47.74 17.75
C CYS A 31 7.02 46.54 18.72
N THR A 32 8.21 45.97 18.99
CA THR A 32 8.52 44.69 19.65
C THR A 32 9.42 44.95 20.89
N PRO A 33 9.98 43.96 21.65
CA PRO A 33 9.86 42.48 21.64
C PRO A 33 9.62 41.83 23.04
N ASP A 34 9.90 40.52 23.14
CA ASP A 34 10.42 39.74 24.30
C ASP A 34 9.53 38.86 25.24
N VAL A 35 9.70 37.53 25.09
CA VAL A 35 10.14 36.50 26.09
C VAL A 35 9.38 36.33 27.44
N PRO A 36 9.08 35.09 27.94
CA PRO A 36 8.85 33.80 27.29
C PRO A 36 7.55 33.07 27.72
N SER A 37 7.04 32.14 26.90
CA SER A 37 6.01 31.17 27.33
C SER A 37 6.62 30.03 28.16
N ARG A 38 6.22 29.89 29.43
CA ARG A 38 6.61 28.74 30.27
C ARG A 38 5.85 27.48 29.84
N LEU A 39 6.58 26.37 29.71
CA LEU A 39 6.03 25.02 29.57
C LEU A 39 5.21 24.65 30.80
N PHE A 40 3.95 24.25 30.59
CA PHE A 40 3.20 23.40 31.52
C PHE A 40 3.04 22.03 30.88
N GLN A 41 3.89 21.07 31.28
CA GLN A 41 3.65 19.67 31.01
C GLN A 41 2.51 19.20 31.92
N TYR A 42 1.33 18.94 31.35
CA TYR A 42 0.31 18.17 32.05
C TYR A 42 0.67 16.68 31.98
N GLN A 43 1.30 16.20 33.06
CA GLN A 43 1.57 14.78 33.26
C GLN A 43 0.28 14.09 33.70
N THR A 44 -0.34 13.32 32.81
CA THR A 44 -1.55 12.53 33.10
C THR A 44 -1.22 11.05 33.20
N ASP A 45 -0.84 10.59 34.40
CA ASP A 45 -0.68 9.18 34.71
C ASP A 45 -2.05 8.48 34.87
N THR A 46 -2.60 7.99 33.76
CA THR A 46 -3.75 7.06 33.75
C THR A 46 -3.52 5.90 32.79
N HIS A 47 -3.99 4.70 33.14
CA HIS A 47 -3.88 3.48 32.32
C HIS A 47 -4.89 3.46 31.16
N ASP A 48 -4.88 4.48 30.31
CA ASP A 48 -5.83 4.64 29.21
C ASP A 48 -5.21 4.29 27.85
N THR A 49 -4.75 3.04 27.70
CA THR A 49 -4.09 2.56 26.47
C THR A 49 -5.08 2.54 25.29
N CYS A 50 -5.18 3.65 24.57
CA CYS A 50 -5.79 3.70 23.25
C CYS A 50 -4.88 3.00 22.22
N MET A 51 -5.39 2.73 21.01
CA MET A 51 -4.49 2.40 19.89
C MET A 51 -3.59 3.60 19.63
N ALA A 52 -2.29 3.45 19.87
CA ALA A 52 -1.30 4.46 19.55
C ALA A 52 -1.16 4.55 18.02
N ALA A 53 -2.00 5.39 17.41
CA ALA A 53 -1.91 5.71 16.00
C ALA A 53 -0.59 6.46 15.75
N LEU A 54 0.29 5.84 14.97
CA LEU A 54 1.63 6.35 14.69
C LEU A 54 1.52 7.62 13.82
N THR A 55 1.91 8.74 14.41
CA THR A 55 1.98 10.06 13.77
C THR A 55 3.32 10.24 13.06
N ALA A 56 3.30 10.51 11.76
CA ALA A 56 4.51 10.87 11.04
C ALA A 56 5.10 12.18 11.60
N ALA A 57 6.43 12.28 11.63
CA ALA A 57 7.11 13.51 12.03
C ALA A 57 6.77 14.66 11.06
N ALA A 58 6.65 15.88 11.58
CA ALA A 58 6.51 17.11 10.80
C ALA A 58 7.86 17.53 10.17
N LEU A 59 8.45 16.61 9.41
CA LEU A 59 9.77 16.69 8.83
C LEU A 59 9.68 17.26 7.40
N GLN A 60 10.54 18.24 7.09
CA GLN A 60 10.73 18.76 5.73
C GLN A 60 12.21 18.69 5.36
N PHE A 61 12.49 18.34 4.10
CA PHE A 61 13.83 18.25 3.55
C PHE A 61 13.82 18.47 2.03
N THR A 62 14.95 18.89 1.48
CA THR A 62 15.16 19.17 0.06
C THR A 62 15.79 17.96 -0.63
N VAL A 63 15.21 17.48 -1.73
CA VAL A 63 15.82 16.40 -2.54
C VAL A 63 16.44 16.97 -3.81
N ARG A 64 17.78 16.98 -3.87
CA ARG A 64 18.56 17.37 -5.05
C ARG A 64 18.68 16.15 -5.98
N ARG A 65 17.78 16.09 -6.96
CA ARG A 65 17.74 15.08 -8.04
C ARG A 65 18.69 15.41 -9.18
N GLN A 66 19.32 14.38 -9.76
CA GLN A 66 19.90 14.42 -11.10
C GLN A 66 18.80 14.23 -12.17
N PRO A 67 19.06 14.53 -13.46
CA PRO A 67 18.14 14.19 -14.55
C PRO A 67 17.81 12.70 -14.57
N ALA A 68 16.55 12.37 -14.90
CA ALA A 68 16.13 10.98 -15.03
C ALA A 68 16.72 10.35 -16.31
N VAL A 69 17.34 9.17 -16.18
CA VAL A 69 18.01 8.46 -17.28
C VAL A 69 17.36 7.11 -17.58
N LEU A 70 17.52 6.61 -18.80
CA LEU A 70 17.08 5.26 -19.17
C LEU A 70 18.21 4.25 -18.97
N VAL A 71 18.00 3.26 -18.10
CA VAL A 71 18.93 2.15 -17.86
C VAL A 71 18.53 0.98 -18.75
N ALA A 72 19.26 0.81 -19.85
CA ALA A 72 19.11 -0.29 -20.79
C ALA A 72 19.73 -1.61 -20.24
N PRO A 73 19.38 -2.78 -20.82
CA PRO A 73 20.08 -4.03 -20.54
C PRO A 73 21.58 -3.95 -20.87
N ALA A 74 22.43 -4.60 -20.06
CA ALA A 74 23.89 -4.57 -20.20
C ALA A 74 24.43 -5.34 -21.43
N ALA A 75 23.58 -6.12 -22.10
CA ALA A 75 23.88 -6.91 -23.29
C ALA A 75 22.65 -6.94 -24.22
N PRO A 76 22.79 -7.26 -25.53
CA PRO A 76 21.67 -7.37 -26.44
C PRO A 76 20.63 -8.41 -25.97
N THR A 77 19.36 -8.02 -25.98
CA THR A 77 18.22 -8.86 -25.57
C THR A 77 17.31 -9.20 -26.77
N PRO A 78 16.49 -10.27 -26.69
CA PRO A 78 15.49 -10.58 -27.71
C PRO A 78 14.59 -9.39 -28.05
N ARG A 79 14.26 -9.25 -29.34
CA ARG A 79 13.32 -8.24 -29.86
C ARG A 79 12.06 -8.95 -30.32
N GLU A 80 11.02 -8.88 -29.49
CA GLU A 80 9.77 -9.62 -29.65
C GLU A 80 8.60 -8.89 -28.97
N LEU A 81 7.37 -9.33 -29.25
CA LEU A 81 6.14 -8.83 -28.64
C LEU A 81 5.56 -9.91 -27.72
N LYS A 82 5.72 -9.78 -26.40
CA LYS A 82 5.27 -10.79 -25.44
C LYS A 82 3.88 -10.45 -24.90
N ARG A 83 2.87 -11.24 -25.27
CA ARG A 83 1.49 -11.12 -24.73
C ARG A 83 1.49 -11.39 -23.23
N LEU A 84 0.75 -10.57 -22.47
CA LEU A 84 0.49 -10.79 -21.05
C LEU A 84 -0.58 -11.87 -20.85
N SER A 85 -0.83 -12.31 -19.60
CA SER A 85 -1.95 -13.22 -19.29
C SER A 85 -3.28 -12.46 -19.34
N ASP A 86 -4.42 -13.15 -19.32
CA ASP A 86 -5.72 -12.46 -19.24
C ASP A 86 -6.07 -12.00 -17.81
N VAL A 87 -5.31 -12.46 -16.80
CA VAL A 87 -5.31 -11.91 -15.44
C VAL A 87 -4.52 -10.60 -15.35
N ASP A 88 -3.41 -10.45 -16.08
CA ASP A 88 -2.64 -9.20 -16.15
C ASP A 88 -3.41 -8.04 -16.83
N ASP A 89 -4.38 -8.37 -17.70
CA ASP A 89 -5.11 -7.41 -18.55
C ASP A 89 -6.14 -6.52 -17.81
N GLN A 90 -6.51 -6.91 -16.58
CA GLN A 90 -7.55 -6.30 -15.75
C GLN A 90 -7.47 -4.77 -15.73
N GLU A 91 -8.61 -4.08 -15.90
CA GLU A 91 -8.64 -2.60 -15.78
C GLU A 91 -8.15 -2.16 -14.38
N GLY A 92 -8.50 -2.94 -13.35
CA GLY A 92 -8.04 -2.75 -11.98
C GLY A 92 -6.53 -2.92 -11.74
N LEU A 93 -5.75 -3.41 -12.73
CA LEU A 93 -4.28 -3.48 -12.69
C LEU A 93 -3.60 -2.42 -13.58
N ARG A 94 -4.36 -1.55 -14.25
CA ARG A 94 -3.85 -0.47 -15.11
C ARG A 94 -3.47 0.78 -14.31
N LEU A 95 -2.65 0.57 -13.28
CA LEU A 95 -2.09 1.60 -12.41
C LEU A 95 -0.57 1.41 -12.24
N GLN A 96 0.07 2.42 -11.65
CA GLN A 96 1.44 2.28 -11.16
C GLN A 96 1.46 2.24 -9.64
N VAL A 97 2.09 1.21 -9.06
CA VAL A 97 2.18 1.00 -7.60
C VAL A 97 3.56 1.41 -7.09
N PRO A 98 3.63 2.29 -6.07
CA PRO A 98 4.89 2.68 -5.45
C PRO A 98 5.27 1.77 -4.26
N PHE A 99 6.57 1.54 -4.12
CA PHE A 99 7.21 0.81 -3.03
C PHE A 99 8.42 1.61 -2.54
N ILE A 100 8.74 1.52 -1.25
CA ILE A 100 9.88 2.20 -0.63
C ILE A 100 10.63 1.29 0.33
N MET A 101 11.96 1.35 0.30
CA MET A 101 12.84 0.63 1.21
C MET A 101 13.93 1.56 1.74
N PHE A 102 14.18 1.51 3.04
CA PHE A 102 15.24 2.29 3.70
C PHE A 102 16.39 1.38 4.12
N TYR A 103 17.63 1.79 3.85
CA TYR A 103 18.86 1.06 4.17
C TYR A 103 19.73 1.93 5.07
N ARG A 104 20.27 1.35 6.15
CA ARG A 104 21.30 2.01 6.97
C ARG A 104 22.59 2.17 6.16
N ARG A 105 23.46 3.07 6.64
CA ARG A 105 24.85 3.10 6.22
C ARG A 105 25.51 1.76 6.55
N ASP A 106 26.29 1.23 5.62
CA ASP A 106 27.23 0.14 5.91
C ASP A 106 28.46 0.73 6.61
N THR A 107 28.79 0.19 7.79
CA THR A 107 29.97 0.53 8.58
C THR A 107 31.09 -0.51 8.46
N SER A 108 30.88 -1.58 7.68
CA SER A 108 31.80 -2.71 7.55
C SER A 108 32.69 -2.67 6.31
N THR A 109 32.30 -2.01 5.21
CA THR A 109 33.18 -1.76 4.07
C THR A 109 33.70 -0.32 4.04
N GLU A 110 35.03 -0.15 4.10
CA GLU A 110 35.70 1.16 3.95
C GLU A 110 35.63 1.70 2.50
N ASP A 111 35.33 0.85 1.52
CA ASP A 111 35.36 1.07 0.06
C ASP A 111 34.65 2.32 -0.51
N GLY A 112 33.87 3.05 0.30
CA GLY A 112 33.19 4.27 -0.14
C GLY A 112 32.18 4.08 -1.28
N ARG A 113 31.69 2.84 -1.48
CA ARG A 113 30.82 2.46 -2.60
C ARG A 113 29.56 3.32 -2.65
N ASP A 114 29.18 3.77 -3.85
CA ASP A 114 27.95 4.52 -4.07
C ASP A 114 26.76 3.56 -4.32
N PRO A 115 25.73 3.54 -3.46
CA PRO A 115 24.59 2.64 -3.62
C PRO A 115 23.80 2.91 -4.90
N ALA A 116 23.71 4.16 -5.38
CA ALA A 116 22.96 4.43 -6.61
C ALA A 116 23.66 3.86 -7.83
N ARG A 117 24.98 4.08 -7.96
CA ARG A 117 25.80 3.43 -8.99
C ARG A 117 25.72 1.90 -8.92
N VAL A 118 25.90 1.30 -7.74
CA VAL A 118 25.87 -0.17 -7.60
C VAL A 118 24.51 -0.75 -8.00
N ILE A 119 23.41 -0.15 -7.54
CA ILE A 119 22.04 -0.59 -7.88
C ILE A 119 21.77 -0.38 -9.38
N ARG A 120 22.15 0.76 -9.97
CA ARG A 120 21.97 1.06 -11.39
C ARG A 120 22.72 0.08 -12.30
N ASP A 121 23.99 -0.16 -11.99
CA ASP A 121 24.87 -1.04 -12.76
C ASP A 121 24.42 -2.52 -12.60
N ALA A 122 23.83 -2.89 -11.45
CA ALA A 122 23.18 -4.19 -11.23
C ALA A 122 21.81 -4.33 -11.93
N ILE A 123 21.00 -3.27 -12.00
CA ILE A 123 19.75 -3.22 -12.76
C ILE A 123 20.03 -3.49 -14.24
N SER A 124 21.04 -2.85 -14.83
CA SER A 124 21.41 -3.06 -16.23
C SER A 124 21.73 -4.53 -16.52
N LYS A 125 22.45 -5.21 -15.62
CA LYS A 125 22.70 -6.66 -15.70
C LYS A 125 21.42 -7.48 -15.54
N ALA A 126 20.59 -7.17 -14.54
CA ALA A 126 19.34 -7.91 -14.27
C ALA A 126 18.38 -7.85 -15.46
N LEU A 127 18.30 -6.70 -16.14
CA LEU A 127 17.50 -6.48 -17.34
C LEU A 127 17.95 -7.29 -18.58
N VAL A 128 19.09 -8.01 -18.54
CA VAL A 128 19.41 -9.01 -19.57
C VAL A 128 18.53 -10.25 -19.41
N HIS A 129 18.34 -10.72 -18.17
CA HIS A 129 17.46 -11.84 -17.85
C HIS A 129 15.98 -11.41 -17.83
N TYR A 130 15.71 -10.25 -17.23
CA TYR A 130 14.38 -9.67 -17.04
C TYR A 130 14.01 -8.66 -18.16
N TYR A 131 14.46 -8.92 -19.39
CA TYR A 131 14.38 -7.98 -20.53
C TYR A 131 12.99 -7.41 -20.87
N PRO A 132 11.84 -8.07 -20.59
CA PRO A 132 10.54 -7.44 -20.81
C PRO A 132 10.35 -6.16 -19.99
N PHE A 133 10.91 -6.04 -18.78
CA PHE A 133 10.85 -4.79 -18.00
C PHE A 133 11.55 -3.61 -18.70
N ALA A 134 12.54 -3.89 -19.58
CA ALA A 134 13.21 -2.88 -20.41
C ALA A 134 12.40 -2.50 -21.67
N GLY A 135 11.29 -3.18 -21.93
CA GLY A 135 10.38 -2.92 -23.06
C GLY A 135 9.36 -1.81 -22.79
N ARG A 136 8.30 -1.77 -23.57
CA ARG A 136 7.17 -0.85 -23.42
C ARG A 136 5.83 -1.58 -23.57
N LEU A 137 4.82 -1.16 -22.82
CA LEU A 137 3.49 -1.75 -22.92
C LEU A 137 2.75 -1.24 -24.17
N ARG A 138 2.12 -2.16 -24.89
CA ARG A 138 1.25 -1.93 -26.05
C ARG A 138 -0.13 -2.52 -25.77
N GLU A 139 -1.15 -1.85 -26.27
CA GLU A 139 -2.50 -2.42 -26.36
C GLU A 139 -2.71 -2.95 -27.79
N LEU A 140 -3.24 -4.16 -27.88
CA LEU A 140 -3.59 -4.87 -29.11
C LEU A 140 -5.12 -4.96 -29.25
N GLU A 141 -5.60 -5.65 -30.28
CA GLU A 141 -7.02 -5.92 -30.48
C GLU A 141 -7.70 -6.52 -29.23
N GLY A 142 -8.97 -6.18 -29.01
CA GLY A 142 -9.73 -6.62 -27.83
C GLY A 142 -9.15 -6.13 -26.50
N ARG A 143 -8.39 -5.03 -26.52
CA ARG A 143 -7.63 -4.44 -25.41
C ARG A 143 -6.58 -5.34 -24.77
N LYS A 144 -6.12 -6.39 -25.49
CA LYS A 144 -5.10 -7.32 -25.01
C LYS A 144 -3.76 -6.61 -24.83
N LEU A 145 -3.14 -6.71 -23.67
CA LEU A 145 -1.85 -6.10 -23.41
C LEU A 145 -0.68 -7.01 -23.83
N ALA A 146 0.38 -6.39 -24.33
CA ALA A 146 1.64 -7.04 -24.66
C ALA A 146 2.84 -6.11 -24.42
N VAL A 147 3.98 -6.70 -24.09
CA VAL A 147 5.24 -5.99 -23.93
C VAL A 147 6.04 -6.06 -25.23
N ASP A 148 6.15 -4.90 -25.88
CA ASP A 148 7.11 -4.63 -26.95
C ASP A 148 8.52 -4.59 -26.33
N CYS A 149 9.29 -5.66 -26.49
CA CYS A 149 10.62 -5.86 -25.89
C CYS A 149 11.70 -5.07 -26.65
N ASN A 150 11.49 -3.77 -26.79
CA ASN A 150 12.35 -2.84 -27.53
C ASN A 150 13.64 -2.42 -26.80
N GLY A 151 13.93 -2.96 -25.61
CA GLY A 151 15.17 -2.72 -24.87
C GLY A 151 15.45 -1.26 -24.51
N LYS A 152 14.45 -0.36 -24.57
CA LYS A 152 14.58 1.08 -24.24
C LYS A 152 14.98 1.34 -22.78
N GLY A 153 14.93 0.34 -21.91
CA GLY A 153 15.35 0.45 -20.51
C GLY A 153 14.27 0.99 -19.57
N ILE A 154 14.54 0.87 -18.27
CA ILE A 154 13.70 1.43 -17.20
C ILE A 154 14.15 2.85 -16.85
N LEU A 155 13.32 3.66 -16.19
CA LEU A 155 13.76 4.98 -15.74
C LEU A 155 14.50 4.89 -14.40
N PHE A 156 15.61 5.60 -14.28
CA PHE A 156 16.43 5.66 -13.08
C PHE A 156 16.73 7.12 -12.69
N ILE A 157 16.66 7.42 -11.39
CA ILE A 157 16.89 8.75 -10.83
C ILE A 157 17.88 8.64 -9.67
N GLU A 158 18.96 9.41 -9.74
CA GLU A 158 19.91 9.58 -8.65
C GLU A 158 19.59 10.85 -7.87
N ALA A 159 19.58 10.77 -6.54
CA ALA A 159 19.23 11.91 -5.69
C ALA A 159 20.05 11.97 -4.40
N ASN A 160 20.03 13.14 -3.76
CA ASN A 160 20.59 13.39 -2.42
C ASN A 160 19.58 14.22 -1.62
N ALA A 161 19.23 13.79 -0.42
CA ALA A 161 18.39 14.53 0.51
C ALA A 161 19.23 15.13 1.64
N ASP A 162 18.89 16.34 2.11
CA ASP A 162 19.55 17.02 3.23
C ASP A 162 19.07 16.56 4.63
N VAL A 163 18.75 15.26 4.74
CA VAL A 163 18.15 14.62 5.92
C VAL A 163 18.86 13.31 6.29
N GLY A 164 18.96 13.03 7.59
CA GLY A 164 19.43 11.76 8.15
C GLY A 164 18.32 10.71 8.23
N LEU A 165 18.68 9.44 8.45
CA LEU A 165 17.70 8.35 8.60
C LEU A 165 16.94 8.45 9.92
N GLU A 166 17.66 8.89 10.95
CA GLU A 166 17.25 9.05 12.34
C GLU A 166 16.19 10.15 12.48
N GLN A 167 16.18 11.13 11.57
CA GLN A 167 15.20 12.22 11.54
C GLN A 167 13.79 11.75 11.13
N PHE A 168 13.64 10.56 10.54
CA PHE A 168 12.35 9.94 10.28
C PHE A 168 11.73 9.27 11.53
N GLY A 169 12.48 9.16 12.64
CA GLY A 169 12.04 8.56 13.90
C GLY A 169 12.48 7.11 14.12
N ASP A 170 12.40 6.65 15.37
CA ASP A 170 12.97 5.37 15.84
C ASP A 170 12.37 4.13 15.16
N ALA A 171 11.10 4.22 14.77
CA ALA A 171 10.37 3.17 14.05
C ALA A 171 9.84 3.75 12.73
N LEU A 172 10.41 3.34 11.61
CA LEU A 172 10.03 3.82 10.29
C LEU A 172 8.65 3.29 9.90
N HIS A 173 7.71 4.19 9.58
CA HIS A 173 6.37 3.83 9.13
C HIS A 173 5.81 4.86 8.13
N PRO A 174 4.86 4.47 7.26
CA PRO A 174 4.14 5.42 6.42
C PRO A 174 3.16 6.28 7.25
N PRO A 175 2.72 7.46 6.77
CA PRO A 175 3.22 8.15 5.57
C PRO A 175 4.65 8.66 5.79
N PHE A 176 5.51 8.50 4.81
CA PHE A 176 6.85 9.09 4.86
C PHE A 176 6.78 10.58 4.51
N PRO A 177 7.36 11.48 5.33
CA PRO A 177 7.45 12.90 5.00
C PRO A 177 8.16 13.13 3.68
N CYS A 178 7.68 14.10 2.90
CA CYS A 178 8.17 14.42 1.55
C CYS A 178 8.25 13.20 0.60
N PHE A 179 7.31 12.24 0.70
CA PHE A 179 7.33 11.01 -0.12
C PHE A 179 7.45 11.26 -1.63
N GLU A 180 6.72 12.22 -2.19
CA GLU A 180 6.77 12.57 -3.62
C GLU A 180 8.14 13.13 -4.06
N GLU A 181 9.00 13.55 -3.11
CA GLU A 181 10.38 13.93 -3.37
C GLU A 181 11.32 12.71 -3.37
N LEU A 182 11.01 11.68 -2.56
CA LEU A 182 11.73 10.40 -2.46
C LEU A 182 11.42 9.45 -3.64
N LEU A 183 10.26 9.61 -4.29
CA LEU A 183 9.86 8.90 -5.50
C LEU A 183 9.23 9.87 -6.52
N PHE A 184 10.09 10.57 -7.26
CA PHE A 184 9.66 11.68 -8.11
C PHE A 184 8.90 11.26 -9.38
N ASP A 185 7.75 11.89 -9.61
CA ASP A 185 6.92 11.75 -10.82
C ASP A 185 7.55 12.46 -12.03
N ALA A 186 8.60 11.85 -12.57
CA ALA A 186 9.26 12.30 -13.79
C ALA A 186 8.25 12.38 -14.97
N PRO A 187 8.27 13.47 -15.79
CA PRO A 187 7.33 13.66 -16.89
C PRO A 187 7.26 12.46 -17.85
N GLY A 188 6.03 12.02 -18.15
CA GLY A 188 5.78 10.86 -19.01
C GLY A 188 6.05 9.49 -18.37
N SER A 189 6.58 9.41 -17.14
CA SER A 189 6.83 8.13 -16.47
C SER A 189 5.56 7.40 -16.04
N SER A 190 4.51 8.14 -15.69
CA SER A 190 3.34 7.63 -14.95
C SER A 190 2.20 7.08 -15.82
N ALA A 191 2.39 7.02 -17.15
CA ALA A 191 1.40 6.43 -18.07
C ALA A 191 1.47 4.88 -18.08
N ILE A 192 0.42 4.24 -18.61
CA ILE A 192 0.33 2.77 -18.68
C ILE A 192 0.89 2.21 -19.99
N LEU A 193 0.70 2.92 -21.12
CA LEU A 193 1.16 2.53 -22.46
C LEU A 193 2.34 3.40 -22.92
N ASP A 194 3.29 2.83 -23.68
CA ASP A 194 4.58 3.41 -24.13
C ASP A 194 5.49 4.10 -23.08
N ALA A 195 5.12 4.04 -21.80
CA ALA A 195 5.94 4.47 -20.66
C ALA A 195 6.89 3.36 -20.17
N PRO A 196 7.97 3.71 -19.44
CA PRO A 196 8.79 2.74 -18.73
C PRO A 196 7.95 1.87 -17.78
N LEU A 197 8.18 0.56 -17.77
CA LEU A 197 7.44 -0.38 -16.90
C LEU A 197 7.89 -0.31 -15.43
N LEU A 198 9.07 0.22 -15.19
CA LEU A 198 9.64 0.53 -13.89
C LEU A 198 10.23 1.95 -13.90
N LEU A 199 10.09 2.63 -12.76
CA LEU A 199 10.90 3.78 -12.37
C LEU A 199 11.57 3.44 -11.03
N VAL A 200 12.85 3.75 -10.90
CA VAL A 200 13.63 3.55 -9.67
C VAL A 200 14.31 4.86 -9.29
N GLN A 201 14.19 5.28 -8.03
CA GLN A 201 14.95 6.39 -7.47
C GLN A 201 15.82 5.89 -6.31
N VAL A 202 17.10 6.26 -6.32
CA VAL A 202 18.01 6.04 -5.19
C VAL A 202 18.39 7.40 -4.59
N THR A 203 17.92 7.64 -3.37
CA THR A 203 18.13 8.91 -2.65
C THR A 203 19.10 8.69 -1.50
N ARG A 204 20.27 9.32 -1.58
CA ARG A 204 21.33 9.26 -0.55
C ARG A 204 20.98 10.22 0.59
N LEU A 205 21.20 9.79 1.85
CA LEU A 205 20.91 10.56 3.07
C LEU A 205 22.22 11.09 3.70
N THR A 206 22.14 12.17 4.49
CA THR A 206 23.33 12.86 5.05
C THR A 206 24.18 11.99 5.98
N CYS A 207 23.55 11.04 6.68
CA CYS A 207 24.22 10.05 7.52
C CYS A 207 24.96 8.94 6.72
N GLY A 208 24.77 8.86 5.41
CA GLY A 208 25.30 7.78 4.55
C GLY A 208 24.36 6.56 4.41
N ALA A 209 23.16 6.62 5.00
CA ALA A 209 22.04 5.75 4.66
C ALA A 209 21.49 6.08 3.25
N PHE A 210 20.60 5.24 2.72
CA PHE A 210 19.90 5.55 1.47
C PHE A 210 18.47 5.00 1.43
N VAL A 211 17.65 5.63 0.59
CA VAL A 211 16.29 5.22 0.24
C VAL A 211 16.31 4.66 -1.17
N LEU A 212 15.79 3.45 -1.34
CA LEU A 212 15.44 2.87 -2.63
C LEU A 212 13.92 2.98 -2.78
N ALA A 213 13.44 3.78 -3.73
CA ALA A 213 12.03 3.86 -4.08
C ALA A 213 11.82 3.31 -5.49
N VAL A 214 10.72 2.57 -5.68
CA VAL A 214 10.41 1.86 -6.92
C VAL A 214 8.95 2.05 -7.27
N ARG A 215 8.65 2.38 -8.52
CA ARG A 215 7.28 2.44 -9.07
C ARG A 215 7.13 1.43 -10.20
N LEU A 216 6.13 0.56 -10.08
CA LEU A 216 5.86 -0.57 -10.96
C LEU A 216 4.56 -0.37 -11.74
N ASN A 217 4.57 -0.51 -13.06
CA ASN A 217 3.35 -0.69 -13.86
C ASN A 217 2.75 -2.08 -13.54
N HIS A 218 1.63 -2.10 -12.81
CA HIS A 218 1.15 -3.33 -12.16
C HIS A 218 0.68 -4.41 -13.15
N THR A 219 0.37 -4.03 -14.40
CA THR A 219 0.02 -4.98 -15.46
C THR A 219 1.14 -6.01 -15.72
N VAL A 220 2.43 -5.66 -15.59
CA VAL A 220 3.52 -6.59 -15.96
C VAL A 220 3.86 -7.60 -14.84
N ALA A 221 3.61 -7.25 -13.57
CA ALA A 221 3.98 -8.08 -12.42
C ALA A 221 3.12 -7.79 -11.18
N ASP A 222 2.95 -8.81 -10.32
CA ASP A 222 2.51 -8.59 -8.93
C ASP A 222 3.71 -8.26 -8.01
N ALA A 223 3.43 -7.93 -6.74
CA ALA A 223 4.46 -7.63 -5.75
C ALA A 223 5.46 -8.81 -5.53
N PRO A 224 5.04 -10.10 -5.45
CA PRO A 224 5.96 -11.24 -5.56
C PRO A 224 6.88 -11.19 -6.80
N GLY A 225 6.34 -10.88 -7.97
CA GLY A 225 7.10 -10.72 -9.21
C GLY A 225 8.13 -9.60 -9.16
N LEU A 226 7.78 -8.46 -8.56
CA LEU A 226 8.73 -7.37 -8.29
C LEU A 226 9.86 -7.80 -7.35
N VAL A 227 9.55 -8.53 -6.26
CA VAL A 227 10.59 -9.02 -5.35
C VAL A 227 11.56 -9.97 -6.05
N ARG A 228 11.11 -10.78 -7.02
CA ARG A 228 12.00 -11.63 -7.83
C ARG A 228 12.98 -10.81 -8.66
N PHE A 229 12.51 -9.77 -9.35
CA PHE A 229 13.38 -8.84 -10.08
C PHE A 229 14.36 -8.14 -9.13
N LEU A 230 13.88 -7.55 -8.03
CA LEU A 230 14.72 -6.84 -7.07
C LEU A 230 15.74 -7.76 -6.38
N ARG A 231 15.40 -9.02 -6.12
CA ARG A 231 16.32 -10.04 -5.57
C ARG A 231 17.42 -10.40 -6.58
N ALA A 232 17.09 -10.49 -7.87
CA ALA A 232 18.09 -10.64 -8.93
C ALA A 232 19.05 -9.43 -9.02
N VAL A 233 18.53 -8.20 -8.89
CA VAL A 233 19.38 -7.00 -8.78
C VAL A 233 20.28 -7.07 -7.53
N ALA A 234 19.74 -7.49 -6.38
CA ALA A 234 20.47 -7.61 -5.12
C ALA A 234 21.60 -8.67 -5.18
N GLU A 235 21.37 -9.80 -5.85
CA GLU A 235 22.40 -10.81 -6.13
C GLU A 235 23.50 -10.27 -7.05
N LEU A 236 23.14 -9.58 -8.14
CA LEU A 236 24.09 -9.00 -9.10
C LEU A 236 24.85 -7.79 -8.54
N ALA A 237 24.27 -7.04 -7.60
CA ALA A 237 24.91 -5.96 -6.84
C ALA A 237 26.02 -6.49 -5.92
N ARG A 238 25.80 -7.65 -5.29
CA ARG A 238 26.81 -8.39 -4.50
C ARG A 238 27.73 -9.27 -5.36
N GLY A 239 27.73 -9.11 -6.68
CA GLY A 239 28.69 -9.74 -7.59
C GLY A 239 28.41 -11.20 -7.95
N ALA A 240 27.18 -11.70 -7.75
CA ALA A 240 26.82 -13.05 -8.19
C ALA A 240 27.02 -13.23 -9.71
N ALA A 241 27.65 -14.33 -10.13
CA ALA A 241 27.88 -14.64 -11.54
C ALA A 241 26.64 -15.23 -12.25
N VAL A 242 25.72 -15.83 -11.49
CA VAL A 242 24.49 -16.49 -11.98
C VAL A 242 23.37 -16.19 -10.97
N LEU A 243 22.15 -15.93 -11.47
CA LEU A 243 20.97 -15.74 -10.62
C LEU A 243 20.48 -17.06 -10.00
N THR A 244 20.16 -17.02 -8.70
CA THR A 244 19.61 -18.15 -7.92
C THR A 244 18.31 -18.70 -8.50
N VAL A 245 17.47 -17.83 -9.06
CA VAL A 245 16.23 -18.19 -9.75
C VAL A 245 16.20 -17.47 -11.10
N GLN A 246 16.12 -18.23 -12.19
CA GLN A 246 15.99 -17.67 -13.54
C GLN A 246 14.54 -17.22 -13.80
N PRO A 247 14.31 -16.06 -14.44
CA PRO A 247 12.97 -15.60 -14.76
C PRO A 247 12.26 -16.50 -15.77
N VAL A 248 10.96 -16.72 -15.55
CA VAL A 248 10.08 -17.47 -16.44
C VAL A 248 8.92 -16.56 -16.87
N TRP A 249 8.66 -16.47 -18.17
CA TRP A 249 7.56 -15.64 -18.69
C TRP A 249 6.18 -16.26 -18.42
N SER A 250 6.05 -17.53 -18.83
CA SER A 250 4.85 -18.38 -18.88
C SER A 250 3.50 -17.75 -18.55
N ARG A 251 3.03 -16.82 -19.39
CA ARG A 251 1.73 -16.14 -19.22
C ARG A 251 0.54 -16.99 -19.65
N GLU A 252 0.79 -18.01 -20.48
CA GLU A 252 -0.18 -19.02 -20.91
C GLU A 252 -0.84 -19.78 -19.74
N ILE A 253 -0.23 -19.78 -18.54
CA ILE A 253 -0.82 -20.42 -17.34
C ILE A 253 -2.04 -19.67 -16.78
N LEU A 254 -2.32 -18.46 -17.26
CA LEU A 254 -3.46 -17.61 -16.88
C LEU A 254 -4.06 -16.89 -18.10
N GLU A 255 -3.96 -17.49 -19.29
CA GLU A 255 -4.82 -17.12 -20.42
C GLU A 255 -6.19 -17.80 -20.31
N ALA A 256 -7.22 -17.18 -20.90
CA ALA A 256 -8.57 -17.70 -20.88
C ALA A 256 -8.72 -19.01 -21.67
N ARG A 257 -9.66 -19.85 -21.22
CA ARG A 257 -10.10 -21.02 -21.97
C ARG A 257 -10.77 -20.61 -23.28
N ASN A 258 -10.72 -21.48 -24.28
CA ASN A 258 -11.47 -21.32 -25.52
C ASN A 258 -12.57 -22.41 -25.63
N PRO A 259 -13.87 -22.07 -25.70
CA PRO A 259 -14.44 -20.75 -25.40
C PRO A 259 -14.30 -20.40 -23.90
N PRO A 260 -14.28 -19.10 -23.53
CA PRO A 260 -14.25 -18.66 -22.14
C PRO A 260 -15.51 -19.10 -21.40
N ARG A 261 -15.35 -19.65 -20.20
CA ARG A 261 -16.42 -20.22 -19.36
C ARG A 261 -16.17 -19.86 -17.88
N PRO A 262 -16.51 -18.64 -17.44
CA PRO A 262 -16.47 -18.28 -16.02
C PRO A 262 -17.35 -19.23 -15.20
N SER A 263 -16.81 -19.75 -14.11
CA SER A 263 -17.43 -20.74 -13.22
C SER A 263 -17.86 -20.16 -11.87
N PHE A 264 -17.48 -18.91 -11.57
CA PHE A 264 -17.91 -18.15 -10.39
C PHE A 264 -18.64 -16.86 -10.80
N ALA A 265 -19.47 -16.33 -9.88
CA ALA A 265 -20.21 -15.08 -10.10
C ALA A 265 -19.33 -13.82 -10.15
N HIS A 266 -18.13 -13.87 -9.57
CA HIS A 266 -17.15 -12.78 -9.52
C HIS A 266 -17.75 -11.39 -9.20
N ARG A 267 -18.38 -11.29 -8.01
CA ARG A 267 -19.02 -10.07 -7.49
C ARG A 267 -18.05 -8.89 -7.39
N GLU A 268 -16.74 -9.16 -7.36
CA GLU A 268 -15.69 -8.15 -7.43
C GLU A 268 -15.66 -7.36 -8.76
N TYR A 269 -16.41 -7.80 -9.78
CA TYR A 269 -16.67 -7.11 -11.04
C TYR A 269 -18.18 -6.96 -11.34
N ASP A 270 -19.02 -6.76 -10.32
CA ASP A 270 -20.42 -6.37 -10.54
C ASP A 270 -20.53 -5.04 -11.31
N ASP A 271 -21.37 -5.00 -12.33
CA ASP A 271 -21.59 -3.79 -13.14
C ASP A 271 -22.34 -2.72 -12.32
N GLY A 272 -22.08 -1.44 -12.61
CA GLY A 272 -22.72 -0.30 -11.94
C GLY A 272 -22.16 0.08 -10.55
N VAL A 273 -21.29 -0.74 -9.96
CA VAL A 273 -20.68 -0.53 -8.62
C VAL A 273 -19.19 -0.13 -8.73
N ILE A 274 -18.73 0.21 -9.93
CA ILE A 274 -17.32 0.52 -10.24
C ILE A 274 -16.96 1.93 -9.76
N VAL A 275 -15.93 2.01 -8.91
CA VAL A 275 -15.23 3.26 -8.58
C VAL A 275 -13.81 3.14 -9.15
N PRO A 276 -13.28 4.10 -9.92
CA PRO A 276 -11.92 4.05 -10.41
C PRO A 276 -10.91 3.95 -9.25
N VAL A 277 -10.05 2.93 -9.27
CA VAL A 277 -9.02 2.74 -8.24
C VAL A 277 -7.88 3.73 -8.49
N GLN A 278 -8.05 4.96 -8.00
CA GLN A 278 -7.03 6.00 -8.06
C GLN A 278 -6.17 5.97 -6.80
N LEU A 279 -4.87 5.79 -6.97
CA LEU A 279 -3.86 5.95 -5.92
C LEU A 279 -3.49 7.44 -5.74
N LYS A 280 -4.52 8.28 -5.56
CA LYS A 280 -4.40 9.73 -5.38
C LYS A 280 -5.06 10.14 -4.06
N ASP A 281 -4.51 11.18 -3.45
CA ASP A 281 -4.97 11.70 -2.17
C ASP A 281 -5.89 12.90 -2.40
N ASP A 282 -7.12 12.84 -1.87
CA ASP A 282 -8.03 13.98 -1.83
C ASP A 282 -7.65 14.93 -0.69
N MET A 283 -7.80 16.24 -0.90
CA MET A 283 -7.27 17.31 -0.05
C MET A 283 -7.84 17.41 1.39
N GLU A 284 -8.72 16.50 1.81
CA GLU A 284 -9.35 16.45 3.14
C GLU A 284 -9.11 15.13 3.90
N GLN A 285 -8.24 14.25 3.39
CA GLN A 285 -7.92 12.97 4.02
C GLN A 285 -6.77 13.10 5.04
N VAL A 286 -6.84 12.34 6.12
CA VAL A 286 -5.79 12.19 7.13
C VAL A 286 -5.29 10.75 7.11
N GLN A 287 -3.97 10.56 6.93
CA GLN A 287 -3.33 9.25 7.05
C GLN A 287 -2.73 9.06 8.44
N ARG A 288 -2.97 7.89 9.06
CA ARG A 288 -2.29 7.43 10.29
C ARG A 288 -1.92 5.95 10.14
N SER A 289 -0.83 5.51 10.77
CA SER A 289 -0.44 4.09 10.79
C SER A 289 -0.80 3.40 12.10
N PHE A 290 -1.23 2.15 11.99
CA PHE A 290 -1.68 1.33 13.12
C PHE A 290 -0.79 0.10 13.24
N PHE A 291 -0.15 -0.08 14.40
CA PHE A 291 0.68 -1.25 14.70
C PHE A 291 -0.13 -2.32 15.41
N PHE A 292 0.00 -3.56 14.97
CA PHE A 292 -0.62 -4.75 15.55
C PHE A 292 0.47 -5.74 15.93
N GLY A 293 0.89 -5.73 17.18
CA GLY A 293 1.78 -6.73 17.76
C GLY A 293 1.02 -8.00 18.17
N PRO A 294 1.73 -8.99 18.73
CA PRO A 294 1.12 -10.16 19.37
C PRO A 294 0.03 -9.80 20.40
N PRO A 295 0.15 -8.76 21.26
CA PRO A 295 -0.89 -8.39 22.22
C PRO A 295 -2.20 -7.93 21.56
N GLU A 296 -2.13 -7.03 20.59
CA GLU A 296 -3.32 -6.49 19.90
C GLU A 296 -4.03 -7.60 19.13
N VAL A 297 -3.28 -8.43 18.40
CA VAL A 297 -3.82 -9.58 17.66
C VAL A 297 -4.44 -10.61 18.61
N ALA A 298 -3.85 -10.85 19.79
CA ALA A 298 -4.41 -11.73 20.80
C ALA A 298 -5.71 -11.17 21.43
N ALA A 299 -5.77 -9.88 21.71
CA ALA A 299 -6.95 -9.23 22.28
C ALA A 299 -8.14 -9.23 21.31
N ILE A 300 -7.91 -8.94 20.02
CA ILE A 300 -8.95 -9.08 18.99
C ILE A 300 -9.34 -10.57 18.85
N ARG A 301 -8.37 -11.50 18.83
CA ARG A 301 -8.62 -12.94 18.72
C ARG A 301 -9.50 -13.46 19.86
N ALA A 302 -9.34 -12.97 21.09
CA ALA A 302 -10.17 -13.37 22.24
C ALA A 302 -11.67 -13.09 22.02
N ARG A 303 -12.00 -12.00 21.32
CA ARG A 303 -13.37 -11.55 21.01
C ARG A 303 -14.07 -12.36 19.92
N LEU A 304 -13.37 -13.26 19.24
CA LEU A 304 -13.94 -14.12 18.20
C LEU A 304 -14.71 -15.31 18.81
N PRO A 305 -15.67 -15.91 18.08
CA PRO A 305 -16.26 -17.19 18.47
C PRO A 305 -15.23 -18.34 18.46
N PRO A 306 -15.40 -19.40 19.28
CA PRO A 306 -14.35 -20.40 19.53
C PRO A 306 -13.75 -21.10 18.29
N HIS A 307 -14.51 -21.23 17.20
CA HIS A 307 -14.01 -21.80 15.95
C HIS A 307 -12.99 -20.85 15.28
N LEU A 308 -13.35 -19.59 15.03
CA LEU A 308 -12.45 -18.60 14.44
C LEU A 308 -11.21 -18.32 15.31
N ARG A 309 -11.32 -18.38 16.65
CA ARG A 309 -10.16 -18.23 17.55
C ARG A 309 -9.00 -19.14 17.17
N LYS A 310 -9.32 -20.40 16.82
CA LYS A 310 -8.35 -21.45 16.49
C LYS A 310 -7.96 -21.44 15.00
N SER A 311 -8.89 -21.09 14.10
CA SER A 311 -8.71 -21.31 12.66
C SER A 311 -8.39 -20.06 11.84
N SER A 312 -8.55 -18.84 12.36
CA SER A 312 -8.30 -17.62 11.59
C SER A 312 -6.88 -17.07 11.69
N SER A 313 -6.36 -16.64 10.53
CA SER A 313 -5.03 -16.04 10.40
C SER A 313 -4.96 -14.61 10.94
N THR A 314 -3.76 -14.11 11.24
CA THR A 314 -3.55 -12.70 11.62
C THR A 314 -4.07 -11.74 10.54
N PHE A 315 -3.87 -12.08 9.26
CA PHE A 315 -4.44 -11.36 8.12
C PHE A 315 -5.97 -11.23 8.20
N GLU A 316 -6.69 -12.34 8.40
CA GLU A 316 -8.16 -12.32 8.49
C GLU A 316 -8.66 -11.49 9.67
N ILE A 317 -7.98 -11.59 10.81
CA ILE A 317 -8.34 -10.89 12.05
C ILE A 317 -8.15 -9.38 11.91
N ILE A 318 -6.99 -8.94 11.40
CA ILE A 318 -6.71 -7.53 11.15
C ILE A 318 -7.68 -7.01 10.08
N THR A 319 -7.73 -7.64 8.90
CA THR A 319 -8.52 -7.19 7.75
C THR A 319 -10.02 -7.10 8.05
N GLY A 320 -10.60 -8.10 8.74
CA GLY A 320 -12.00 -8.05 9.18
C GLY A 320 -12.27 -6.96 10.23
N SER A 321 -11.32 -6.70 11.13
CA SER A 321 -11.43 -5.61 12.12
C SER A 321 -11.35 -4.23 11.47
N LEU A 322 -10.36 -4.01 10.58
CA LEU A 322 -10.20 -2.77 9.83
C LEU A 322 -11.47 -2.44 9.03
N TRP A 323 -12.07 -3.42 8.34
CA TRP A 323 -13.30 -3.21 7.58
C TRP A 323 -14.49 -2.85 8.47
N LYS A 324 -14.70 -3.58 9.58
CA LYS A 324 -15.77 -3.24 10.53
C LYS A 324 -15.57 -1.83 11.10
N CYS A 325 -14.39 -1.50 11.61
CA CYS A 325 -14.11 -0.22 12.24
C CYS A 325 -14.13 0.94 11.22
N ARG A 326 -13.69 0.72 9.97
CA ARG A 326 -13.82 1.71 8.88
C ARG A 326 -15.29 1.98 8.54
N THR A 327 -16.13 0.97 8.50
CA THR A 327 -17.57 1.14 8.27
C THR A 327 -18.30 1.77 9.46
N MET A 328 -17.91 1.48 10.71
CA MET A 328 -18.36 2.23 11.90
C MET A 328 -17.97 3.71 11.78
N ALA A 329 -16.69 3.99 11.48
CA ALA A 329 -16.13 5.33 11.43
C ALA A 329 -16.71 6.20 10.31
N LEU A 330 -16.86 5.67 9.10
CA LEU A 330 -17.47 6.38 7.96
C LEU A 330 -18.98 6.51 8.11
N SER A 331 -19.64 5.58 8.80
CA SER A 331 -21.10 5.54 9.03
C SER A 331 -21.94 5.81 7.76
N PRO A 332 -21.80 4.98 6.70
CA PRO A 332 -22.67 5.04 5.53
C PRO A 332 -24.12 4.67 5.88
N ASP A 333 -25.01 4.66 4.88
CA ASP A 333 -26.40 4.25 5.08
C ASP A 333 -26.52 2.80 5.61
N ALA A 334 -27.62 2.46 6.29
CA ALA A 334 -27.82 1.12 6.84
C ALA A 334 -27.93 0.03 5.76
N GLU A 335 -28.53 0.36 4.61
CA GLU A 335 -28.83 -0.57 3.53
C GLU A 335 -27.74 -0.61 2.44
N GLU A 336 -26.77 0.30 2.48
CA GLU A 336 -25.64 0.33 1.53
C GLU A 336 -24.79 -0.96 1.67
N GLU A 337 -24.52 -1.64 0.54
CA GLU A 337 -23.51 -2.69 0.47
C GLU A 337 -22.11 -2.08 0.69
N THR A 338 -21.50 -2.38 1.84
CA THR A 338 -20.05 -2.20 1.99
C THR A 338 -19.34 -3.43 1.47
N ARG A 339 -18.23 -3.20 0.75
CA ARG A 339 -17.47 -4.23 0.04
C ARG A 339 -16.00 -4.16 0.42
N LEU A 340 -15.43 -5.31 0.71
CA LEU A 340 -14.02 -5.48 1.06
C LEU A 340 -13.38 -6.45 0.09
N MET A 341 -12.43 -5.97 -0.72
CA MET A 341 -11.58 -6.80 -1.56
C MET A 341 -10.22 -7.00 -0.90
N PHE A 342 -9.52 -8.07 -1.25
CA PHE A 342 -8.12 -8.24 -0.87
C PHE A 342 -7.35 -9.10 -1.85
N ALA A 343 -6.07 -8.78 -2.05
CA ALA A 343 -5.23 -9.52 -3.00
C ALA A 343 -4.89 -10.92 -2.49
N VAL A 344 -5.22 -11.95 -3.26
CA VAL A 344 -4.89 -13.35 -2.97
C VAL A 344 -4.14 -13.95 -4.15
N SER A 345 -2.87 -14.33 -3.96
CA SER A 345 -2.13 -15.09 -4.97
C SER A 345 -2.66 -16.54 -5.05
N ALA A 346 -3.16 -16.93 -6.22
CA ALA A 346 -3.62 -18.30 -6.45
C ALA A 346 -2.48 -19.34 -6.46
N GLY A 347 -1.24 -18.89 -6.69
CA GLY A 347 -0.04 -19.74 -6.68
C GLY A 347 0.57 -19.96 -5.29
N GLN A 348 0.48 -18.97 -4.39
CA GLN A 348 1.02 -19.05 -3.03
C GLN A 348 0.04 -19.70 -2.02
N GLN A 349 -1.17 -20.08 -2.44
CA GLN A 349 -2.09 -20.89 -1.66
C GLN A 349 -1.49 -22.26 -1.31
N GLY A 350 -1.81 -22.79 -0.13
CA GLY A 350 -1.49 -24.17 0.26
C GLY A 350 -2.50 -25.19 -0.27
N GLY A 351 -2.12 -26.47 -0.33
CA GLY A 351 -3.02 -27.56 -0.68
C GLY A 351 -2.99 -27.99 -2.16
N LYS A 352 -3.84 -28.95 -2.51
CA LYS A 352 -3.83 -29.65 -3.81
C LYS A 352 -4.45 -28.85 -4.97
N THR A 353 -5.24 -27.83 -4.67
CA THR A 353 -6.04 -27.02 -5.61
C THR A 353 -5.40 -25.67 -5.97
N ARG A 354 -4.18 -25.39 -5.50
CA ARG A 354 -3.43 -24.18 -5.84
C ARG A 354 -3.04 -24.14 -7.32
N LEU A 355 -2.88 -22.94 -7.87
CA LEU A 355 -2.32 -22.76 -9.21
C LEU A 355 -0.85 -23.21 -9.21
N ARG A 356 -0.44 -23.99 -10.22
CA ARG A 356 0.96 -24.41 -10.38
C ARG A 356 1.73 -23.34 -11.14
N VAL A 357 2.38 -22.46 -10.40
CA VAL A 357 3.19 -21.35 -10.91
C VAL A 357 4.68 -21.73 -10.85
N PRO A 358 5.46 -21.60 -11.94
CA PRO A 358 6.91 -21.81 -11.90
C PRO A 358 7.62 -20.87 -10.92
N ASP A 359 8.68 -21.32 -10.24
CA ASP A 359 9.37 -20.49 -9.23
C ASP A 359 9.90 -19.17 -9.81
N GLY A 360 10.36 -19.17 -11.05
CA GLY A 360 10.81 -17.98 -11.78
C GLY A 360 9.71 -17.08 -12.35
N TYR A 361 8.43 -17.45 -12.23
CA TYR A 361 7.33 -16.62 -12.75
C TYR A 361 7.20 -15.32 -11.96
N TYR A 362 7.04 -14.22 -12.70
CA TYR A 362 6.97 -12.85 -12.15
C TYR A 362 5.78 -12.03 -12.69
N GLY A 363 4.81 -12.67 -13.35
CA GLY A 363 3.56 -12.01 -13.73
C GLY A 363 2.56 -11.90 -12.57
N ASN A 364 1.37 -11.35 -12.83
CA ASN A 364 0.33 -11.37 -11.82
C ASN A 364 -0.17 -12.81 -11.58
N THR A 365 -0.22 -13.19 -10.31
CA THR A 365 -0.87 -14.42 -9.80
C THR A 365 -2.09 -14.11 -8.92
N ILE A 366 -2.40 -12.82 -8.76
CA ILE A 366 -3.35 -12.29 -7.79
C ILE A 366 -4.76 -12.17 -8.36
N VAL A 367 -5.73 -12.52 -7.52
CA VAL A 367 -7.16 -12.25 -7.71
C VAL A 367 -7.71 -11.54 -6.47
N TYR A 368 -8.86 -10.88 -6.61
CA TYR A 368 -9.44 -10.00 -5.59
C TYR A 368 -10.83 -10.48 -5.13
N PRO A 369 -10.93 -11.61 -4.41
CA PRO A 369 -12.20 -12.04 -3.84
C PRO A 369 -12.79 -10.95 -2.95
N VAL A 370 -14.11 -10.79 -3.01
CA VAL A 370 -14.85 -9.76 -2.26
C VAL A 370 -15.68 -10.36 -1.13
N ALA A 371 -15.55 -9.77 0.05
CA ALA A 371 -16.50 -9.90 1.15
C ALA A 371 -17.52 -8.74 1.07
N ILE A 372 -18.81 -9.06 1.20
CA ILE A 372 -19.92 -8.09 1.06
C ILE A 372 -20.82 -8.20 2.28
N SER A 373 -21.31 -7.07 2.79
CA SER A 373 -22.33 -7.00 3.84
C SER A 373 -23.09 -5.67 3.75
N LYS A 374 -24.33 -5.62 4.24
CA LYS A 374 -25.00 -4.33 4.48
C LYS A 374 -24.28 -3.60 5.62
N ALA A 375 -24.04 -2.31 5.47
CA ALA A 375 -23.31 -1.57 6.49
C ALA A 375 -24.05 -1.46 7.84
N GLY A 376 -25.39 -1.55 7.86
CA GLY A 376 -26.16 -1.73 9.10
C GLY A 376 -25.81 -3.03 9.82
N GLU A 377 -25.80 -4.15 9.10
CA GLU A 377 -25.46 -5.48 9.64
C GLU A 377 -24.00 -5.54 10.11
N LEU A 378 -23.05 -5.06 9.29
CA LEU A 378 -21.63 -5.06 9.64
C LEU A 378 -21.33 -4.20 10.88
N ARG A 379 -22.07 -3.10 11.09
CA ARG A 379 -21.99 -2.29 12.32
C ARG A 379 -22.61 -3.00 13.53
N ALA A 380 -23.79 -3.62 13.38
CA ALA A 380 -24.49 -4.28 14.48
C ALA A 380 -23.84 -5.60 14.96
N ARG A 381 -23.29 -6.43 14.07
CA ARG A 381 -22.77 -7.77 14.42
C ARG A 381 -21.35 -7.71 15.04
N PRO A 382 -20.97 -8.67 15.92
CA PRO A 382 -19.62 -8.72 16.50
C PRO A 382 -18.51 -8.84 15.44
N VAL A 383 -17.28 -8.43 15.77
CA VAL A 383 -16.13 -8.45 14.83
C VAL A 383 -15.87 -9.84 14.20
N GLY A 384 -16.23 -10.92 14.90
CA GLY A 384 -16.18 -12.28 14.36
C GLY A 384 -16.96 -12.47 13.05
N TYR A 385 -18.06 -11.76 12.83
CA TYR A 385 -18.82 -11.82 11.58
C TYR A 385 -18.02 -11.25 10.39
N ALA A 386 -17.34 -10.11 10.58
CA ALA A 386 -16.48 -9.53 9.55
C ALA A 386 -15.29 -10.45 9.21
N VAL A 387 -14.66 -11.03 10.23
CA VAL A 387 -13.57 -12.01 10.08
C VAL A 387 -14.05 -13.28 9.38
N GLU A 388 -15.27 -13.76 9.66
CA GLU A 388 -15.87 -14.92 8.99
C GLU A 388 -16.14 -14.66 7.50
N LEU A 389 -16.61 -13.47 7.13
CA LEU A 389 -16.81 -13.07 5.73
C LEU A 389 -15.48 -12.99 4.97
N VAL A 390 -14.45 -12.35 5.55
CA VAL A 390 -13.09 -12.30 4.97
C VAL A 390 -12.54 -13.71 4.76
N ARG A 391 -12.68 -14.58 5.76
CA ARG A 391 -12.28 -15.98 5.68
C ARG A 391 -12.98 -16.69 4.52
N LYS A 392 -14.32 -16.63 4.47
CA LYS A 392 -15.14 -17.27 3.42
C LYS A 392 -14.85 -16.75 2.01
N ALA A 393 -14.53 -15.47 1.85
CA ALA A 393 -14.08 -14.91 0.58
C ALA A 393 -12.69 -15.45 0.18
N LYS A 394 -11.74 -15.53 1.13
CA LYS A 394 -10.39 -16.05 0.88
C LYS A 394 -10.37 -17.56 0.57
N GLU A 395 -11.23 -18.33 1.23
CA GLU A 395 -11.34 -19.80 1.06
C GLU A 395 -11.92 -20.23 -0.30
N GLN A 396 -12.54 -19.32 -1.06
CA GLN A 396 -13.01 -19.60 -2.42
C GLN A 396 -11.88 -19.59 -3.47
N VAL A 397 -10.78 -18.87 -3.23
CA VAL A 397 -9.71 -18.71 -4.22
C VAL A 397 -8.89 -19.99 -4.37
N ASN A 398 -8.83 -20.49 -5.60
CA ASN A 398 -8.05 -21.65 -6.02
C ASN A 398 -7.68 -21.49 -7.52
N ALA A 399 -7.07 -22.52 -8.14
CA ALA A 399 -6.69 -22.47 -9.56
C ALA A 399 -7.88 -22.21 -10.51
N GLU A 400 -9.03 -22.84 -10.29
CA GLU A 400 -10.24 -22.65 -11.10
C GLU A 400 -10.85 -21.26 -10.91
N TYR A 401 -10.74 -20.66 -9.71
CA TYR A 401 -11.15 -19.27 -9.49
C TYR A 401 -10.28 -18.31 -10.32
N ALA A 402 -8.97 -18.51 -10.37
CA ALA A 402 -8.07 -17.69 -11.19
C ALA A 402 -8.31 -17.87 -12.69
N GLN A 403 -8.54 -19.11 -13.15
CA GLN A 403 -8.94 -19.39 -14.53
C GLN A 403 -10.28 -18.75 -14.90
N SER A 404 -11.23 -18.73 -13.96
CA SER A 404 -12.54 -18.10 -14.15
C SER A 404 -12.45 -16.56 -14.23
N VAL A 405 -11.52 -15.93 -13.50
CA VAL A 405 -11.19 -14.49 -13.70
C VAL A 405 -10.63 -14.25 -15.10
N ALA A 406 -9.67 -15.07 -15.56
CA ALA A 406 -9.12 -14.96 -16.92
C ALA A 406 -10.21 -15.06 -17.99
N ASP A 407 -11.08 -16.08 -17.88
CA ASP A 407 -12.22 -16.28 -18.76
C ASP A 407 -13.19 -15.08 -18.74
N LEU A 408 -13.46 -14.50 -17.56
CA LEU A 408 -14.34 -13.35 -17.41
C LEU A 408 -13.75 -12.07 -18.04
N MET A 409 -12.45 -11.85 -17.90
CA MET A 409 -11.77 -10.72 -18.54
C MET A 409 -11.88 -10.80 -20.06
N VAL A 410 -11.76 -11.99 -20.66
CA VAL A 410 -11.97 -12.14 -22.11
C VAL A 410 -13.44 -11.98 -22.50
N LEU A 411 -14.36 -12.62 -21.76
CA LEU A 411 -15.80 -12.55 -22.03
C LEU A 411 -16.36 -11.12 -21.94
N ARG A 412 -15.87 -10.30 -21.01
CA ARG A 412 -16.23 -8.87 -20.86
C ARG A 412 -15.23 -7.91 -21.53
N GLY A 413 -14.42 -8.38 -22.48
CA GLY A 413 -13.59 -7.53 -23.36
C GLY A 413 -12.53 -6.68 -22.66
N ARG A 414 -12.00 -7.16 -21.51
CA ARG A 414 -10.97 -6.52 -20.67
C ARG A 414 -11.35 -5.10 -20.24
N ARG A 415 -12.63 -4.89 -19.93
CA ARG A 415 -13.20 -3.64 -19.40
C ARG A 415 -13.63 -3.64 -17.92
N PRO A 416 -13.87 -4.78 -17.22
CA PRO A 416 -14.33 -4.71 -15.84
C PRO A 416 -13.29 -4.09 -14.91
N GLY A 417 -13.67 -2.99 -14.27
CA GLY A 417 -12.98 -2.43 -13.10
C GLY A 417 -13.51 -3.05 -11.81
N PHE A 418 -12.82 -2.79 -10.70
CA PHE A 418 -13.23 -3.32 -9.40
C PHE A 418 -14.53 -2.67 -8.89
N ALA A 419 -15.52 -3.51 -8.63
CA ALA A 419 -16.83 -3.17 -8.10
C ALA A 419 -16.80 -2.91 -6.57
N LEU A 420 -16.00 -1.93 -6.16
CA LEU A 420 -15.79 -1.56 -4.74
C LEU A 420 -16.96 -0.77 -4.13
N GLY A 421 -17.67 0.04 -4.92
CA GLY A 421 -18.69 0.97 -4.40
C GLY A 421 -18.10 2.13 -3.60
N ARG A 422 -18.96 3.08 -3.20
CA ARG A 422 -18.55 4.37 -2.60
C ARG A 422 -17.72 4.21 -1.33
N HIS A 423 -18.14 3.34 -0.42
CA HIS A 423 -17.43 3.07 0.83
C HIS A 423 -16.62 1.75 0.80
N GLY A 424 -16.30 1.26 -0.40
CA GLY A 424 -15.45 0.09 -0.59
C GLY A 424 -14.06 0.23 0.05
N PHE A 425 -13.41 -0.91 0.29
CA PHE A 425 -12.07 -0.99 0.85
C PHE A 425 -11.29 -2.15 0.23
N MET A 426 -9.99 -1.96 0.01
CA MET A 426 -9.07 -2.97 -0.50
C MET A 426 -7.89 -3.17 0.46
N VAL A 427 -7.50 -4.42 0.71
CA VAL A 427 -6.37 -4.75 1.58
C VAL A 427 -5.39 -5.71 0.90
N SER A 428 -4.09 -5.44 1.00
CA SER A 428 -3.03 -6.32 0.49
C SER A 428 -2.02 -6.66 1.57
N ASP A 429 -1.52 -7.90 1.60
CA ASP A 429 -0.54 -8.37 2.58
C ASP A 429 0.88 -8.40 2.00
N PHE A 430 1.75 -7.56 2.54
CA PHE A 430 3.16 -7.47 2.17
C PHE A 430 4.10 -8.09 3.23
N THR A 431 3.57 -8.56 4.38
CA THR A 431 4.34 -9.04 5.54
C THR A 431 5.27 -10.22 5.23
N ARG A 432 4.98 -11.00 4.18
CA ARG A 432 5.68 -12.25 3.84
C ARG A 432 6.20 -12.32 2.40
N LEU A 433 6.27 -11.18 1.71
CA LEU A 433 6.67 -11.15 0.30
C LEU A 433 8.20 -11.18 0.07
N GLY A 434 9.02 -11.06 1.12
CA GLY A 434 10.48 -11.15 1.01
C GLY A 434 11.19 -9.86 0.58
N PHE A 435 10.49 -8.71 0.65
CA PHE A 435 11.09 -7.38 0.48
C PHE A 435 12.14 -7.07 1.57
N THR A 436 11.97 -7.62 2.78
CA THR A 436 12.88 -7.47 3.93
C THR A 436 14.16 -8.32 3.85
N ASP A 437 14.33 -9.11 2.78
CA ASP A 437 15.56 -9.90 2.54
C ASP A 437 16.47 -9.27 1.45
N LEU A 438 16.12 -8.11 0.89
CA LEU A 438 16.79 -7.52 -0.26
C LEU A 438 18.13 -6.85 0.12
N ASP A 439 19.21 -7.63 0.19
CA ASP A 439 20.56 -7.12 0.48
C ASP A 439 21.37 -6.82 -0.80
N TYR A 440 21.65 -5.54 -1.04
CA TYR A 440 22.46 -5.04 -2.18
C TYR A 440 23.96 -4.93 -1.87
N GLY A 441 24.42 -5.41 -0.71
CA GLY A 441 25.76 -5.19 -0.17
C GLY A 441 25.84 -4.08 0.88
N TRP A 442 24.71 -3.84 1.57
CA TRP A 442 24.52 -2.91 2.71
C TRP A 442 23.73 -3.57 3.86
N GLY A 443 23.46 -4.87 3.77
CA GLY A 443 22.54 -5.58 4.64
C GLY A 443 21.07 -5.42 4.21
N ARG A 444 20.18 -5.97 5.03
CA ARG A 444 18.72 -5.92 4.82
C ARG A 444 18.17 -4.48 5.01
N PRO A 445 17.07 -4.11 4.35
CA PRO A 445 16.42 -2.84 4.62
C PRO A 445 15.86 -2.81 6.05
N VAL A 446 15.96 -1.66 6.70
CA VAL A 446 15.38 -1.39 8.02
C VAL A 446 13.88 -1.05 7.95
N TYR A 447 13.39 -0.77 6.76
CA TYR A 447 11.96 -0.69 6.45
C TYR A 447 11.70 -1.16 5.02
N ALA A 448 10.66 -1.98 4.82
CA ALA A 448 10.06 -2.23 3.51
C ALA A 448 8.64 -2.82 3.67
N PRO A 449 7.73 -2.69 2.69
CA PRO A 449 7.89 -1.99 1.41
C PRO A 449 6.87 -0.85 1.17
N SER A 450 5.93 -0.60 2.10
CA SER A 450 4.73 0.22 1.83
C SER A 450 5.06 1.72 1.79
N ALA A 451 4.84 2.36 0.64
CA ALA A 451 5.04 3.79 0.46
C ALA A 451 4.09 4.66 1.30
N LYS A 452 2.78 4.47 1.09
CA LYS A 452 1.70 5.13 1.82
C LYS A 452 0.42 4.29 1.81
N GLY A 453 -0.60 4.71 2.55
CA GLY A 453 -1.95 4.18 2.43
C GLY A 453 -2.79 5.11 1.55
N TYR A 454 -3.94 4.66 1.09
CA TYR A 454 -4.85 5.42 0.23
C TYR A 454 -6.28 5.33 0.75
N THR A 455 -7.13 6.29 0.38
CA THR A 455 -8.54 6.39 0.83
C THR A 455 -9.34 5.10 0.69
N ILE A 456 -9.01 4.31 -0.33
CA ILE A 456 -9.67 3.04 -0.70
C ILE A 456 -8.79 1.80 -0.49
N ALA A 457 -7.49 1.94 -0.18
CA ALA A 457 -6.54 0.81 -0.18
C ALA A 457 -5.46 0.90 0.92
N SER A 458 -5.27 -0.19 1.65
CA SER A 458 -4.28 -0.32 2.73
C SER A 458 -3.39 -1.56 2.56
N PHE A 459 -2.17 -1.48 3.08
CA PHE A 459 -1.16 -2.53 2.97
C PHE A 459 -0.70 -2.98 4.36
N LEU A 460 -0.73 -4.29 4.63
CA LEU A 460 -0.14 -4.87 5.83
C LEU A 460 1.37 -5.02 5.60
N GLY A 461 2.17 -4.12 6.18
CA GLY A 461 3.62 -4.19 6.17
C GLY A 461 4.18 -4.88 7.43
N PRO A 462 5.35 -5.53 7.36
CA PRO A 462 6.08 -5.95 8.55
C PRO A 462 6.68 -4.71 9.24
N LEU A 463 6.68 -4.67 10.58
CA LEU A 463 7.37 -3.64 11.34
C LEU A 463 7.86 -4.21 12.67
N THR A 464 9.12 -3.92 13.03
CA THR A 464 9.61 -4.03 14.40
C THR A 464 9.43 -2.66 15.07
N ASN A 465 8.72 -2.58 16.19
CA ASN A 465 8.50 -1.32 16.89
C ASN A 465 9.72 -0.90 17.73
N SER A 466 9.71 0.31 18.30
CA SER A 466 10.81 0.86 19.10
C SER A 466 11.12 0.10 20.41
N LYS A 467 10.31 -0.90 20.78
CA LYS A 467 10.56 -1.83 21.90
C LYS A 467 11.22 -3.14 21.46
N GLY A 468 11.52 -3.30 20.16
CA GLY A 468 12.04 -4.54 19.58
C GLY A 468 10.99 -5.63 19.34
N GLU A 469 9.71 -5.27 19.32
CA GLU A 469 8.59 -6.21 19.12
C GLU A 469 8.15 -6.20 17.64
N ASP A 470 8.17 -7.38 17.02
CA ASP A 470 7.70 -7.59 15.65
C ASP A 470 6.18 -7.66 15.57
N GLY A 471 5.61 -6.94 14.60
CA GLY A 471 4.18 -6.92 14.32
C GLY A 471 3.85 -6.47 12.90
N VAL A 472 2.60 -6.11 12.69
CA VAL A 472 2.07 -5.65 11.40
C VAL A 472 1.71 -4.18 11.48
N VAL A 473 2.27 -3.35 10.59
CA VAL A 473 1.86 -1.95 10.43
C VAL A 473 0.87 -1.80 9.28
N VAL A 474 -0.17 -1.01 9.47
CA VAL A 474 -1.17 -0.71 8.45
C VAL A 474 -1.43 0.80 8.37
N PRO A 475 -1.10 1.47 7.24
CA PRO A 475 -1.55 2.82 6.99
C PRO A 475 -3.03 2.84 6.61
N MET A 476 -3.81 3.66 7.31
CA MET A 476 -5.20 3.95 7.01
C MET A 476 -5.31 5.42 6.60
N CYS A 477 -6.11 5.73 5.58
CA CYS A 477 -6.39 7.09 5.12
C CYS A 477 -7.91 7.32 5.14
N LEU A 478 -8.37 8.31 5.92
CA LEU A 478 -9.79 8.61 6.16
C LEU A 478 -9.97 10.12 6.39
N PRO A 479 -11.17 10.71 6.15
CA PRO A 479 -11.44 12.09 6.53
C PRO A 479 -11.21 12.30 8.02
N GLY A 480 -10.64 13.44 8.44
CA GLY A 480 -10.20 13.68 9.83
C GLY A 480 -11.17 13.20 10.93
N PRO A 481 -12.43 13.68 10.95
CA PRO A 481 -13.44 13.26 11.94
C PRO A 481 -13.80 11.76 11.88
N ALA A 482 -13.60 11.08 10.75
CA ALA A 482 -13.74 9.64 10.64
C ALA A 482 -12.48 8.90 11.11
N MET A 483 -11.28 9.46 10.89
CA MET A 483 -10.04 8.91 11.44
C MET A 483 -10.06 8.86 12.97
N ASP A 484 -10.59 9.89 13.63
CA ASP A 484 -10.67 9.90 15.10
C ASP A 484 -11.68 8.87 15.64
N ARG A 485 -12.86 8.74 15.01
CA ARG A 485 -13.80 7.63 15.30
C ARG A 485 -13.19 6.25 15.02
N PHE A 486 -12.36 6.13 13.98
CA PHE A 486 -11.67 4.89 13.65
C PHE A 486 -10.65 4.49 14.73
N VAL A 487 -9.88 5.45 15.25
CA VAL A 487 -8.97 5.23 16.40
C VAL A 487 -9.75 4.74 17.62
N GLU A 488 -10.89 5.35 17.93
CA GLU A 488 -11.76 4.96 19.05
C GLU A 488 -12.28 3.53 18.89
N GLU A 489 -12.84 3.19 17.72
CA GLU A 489 -13.37 1.86 17.41
C GLU A 489 -12.29 0.77 17.38
N MET A 490 -11.09 1.06 16.88
CA MET A 490 -9.96 0.14 16.94
C MET A 490 -9.46 -0.03 18.39
N GLY A 491 -9.40 1.05 19.17
CA GLY A 491 -9.08 1.02 20.61
C GLY A 491 -10.04 0.13 21.41
N LYS A 492 -11.34 0.21 21.11
CA LYS A 492 -12.38 -0.65 21.70
C LYS A 492 -12.16 -2.14 21.43
N LEU A 493 -11.46 -2.53 20.34
CA LEU A 493 -11.18 -3.93 20.01
C LEU A 493 -9.89 -4.48 20.63
N VAL A 494 -8.81 -3.70 20.69
CA VAL A 494 -7.50 -4.17 21.20
C VAL A 494 -7.39 -4.16 22.72
N ARG A 495 -8.24 -3.39 23.43
CA ARG A 495 -8.33 -3.49 24.89
C ARG A 495 -8.79 -4.90 25.26
N LEU A 496 -8.10 -5.55 26.20
CA LEU A 496 -8.52 -6.85 26.71
C LEU A 496 -9.91 -6.74 27.37
N PRO A 497 -10.77 -7.77 27.28
CA PRO A 497 -11.97 -7.85 28.11
C PRO A 497 -11.59 -7.78 29.59
N VAL A 498 -12.36 -7.04 30.39
CA VAL A 498 -12.07 -6.81 31.83
C VAL A 498 -11.93 -8.13 32.59
N ASP A 499 -12.77 -9.12 32.24
CA ASP A 499 -12.79 -10.46 32.82
C ASP A 499 -11.49 -11.26 32.58
N ALA A 500 -10.69 -10.89 31.57
CA ALA A 500 -9.40 -11.52 31.28
C ALA A 500 -8.25 -10.91 32.10
N ALA A 501 -8.42 -9.72 32.67
CA ALA A 501 -7.45 -9.08 33.56
C ALA A 501 -7.61 -9.58 35.00
N THR A 502 -8.85 -9.73 35.47
CA THR A 502 -9.16 -10.25 36.82
C THR A 502 -8.75 -11.71 37.00
N ALA A 503 -8.81 -12.52 35.94
CA ALA A 503 -8.38 -13.92 35.91
C ALA A 503 -6.87 -14.17 36.13
N LYS A 504 -6.06 -13.13 36.40
CA LYS A 504 -4.62 -13.23 36.69
C LYS A 504 -4.22 -12.94 38.15
N GLN A 505 -5.15 -12.65 39.05
CA GLN A 505 -4.82 -12.56 40.48
C GLN A 505 -4.69 -13.97 41.09
N PRO A 506 -3.58 -14.30 41.78
CA PRO A 506 -3.50 -15.52 42.57
C PRO A 506 -4.42 -15.44 43.82
N PRO A 507 -4.96 -16.57 44.32
CA PRO A 507 -5.82 -16.57 45.50
C PRO A 507 -5.07 -16.06 46.75
N GLY A 508 -5.81 -15.35 47.61
CA GLY A 508 -5.24 -14.43 48.58
C GLY A 508 -4.34 -15.03 49.66
N VAL A 509 -3.29 -14.29 50.01
CA VAL A 509 -2.50 -14.50 51.22
C VAL A 509 -3.29 -13.96 52.42
N LEU A 510 -3.62 -14.81 53.40
CA LEU A 510 -4.13 -14.36 54.68
C LEU A 510 -3.06 -13.55 55.42
N LEU A 511 -3.39 -12.31 55.79
CA LEU A 511 -2.62 -11.56 56.79
C LEU A 511 -3.02 -12.02 58.20
N PRO A 512 -2.07 -12.33 59.10
CA PRO A 512 -2.37 -12.72 60.47
C PRO A 512 -2.90 -11.52 61.28
N ALA A 513 -3.81 -11.79 62.21
CA ALA A 513 -4.36 -10.78 63.10
C ALA A 513 -3.27 -10.17 64.00
N LYS A 514 -3.20 -8.85 64.08
CA LYS A 514 -2.39 -8.17 65.11
C LYS A 514 -3.14 -8.19 66.44
N MET A 515 -2.53 -8.81 67.45
CA MET A 515 -2.91 -8.58 68.84
C MET A 515 -2.54 -7.16 69.28
N SER A 516 -3.30 -6.64 70.24
CA SER A 516 -3.13 -5.33 70.87
C SER A 516 -1.98 -5.29 71.87
N ALA A 517 -1.24 -4.18 71.91
CA ALA A 517 -0.56 -3.69 73.12
C ALA A 517 -0.27 -2.18 72.98
N LEU A 518 -0.58 -1.42 74.05
CA LEU A 518 -0.29 0.01 74.27
C LEU A 518 -0.88 0.99 73.23
#